data_AF-A0A2S7TFT1-F1
#
_entry.id   AF-A0A2S7TFT1-F1
#
_cell.length_a   1.000
_cell.length_b   1.000
_cell.length_c   1.000
_cell.angle_alpha   90.00
_cell.angle_beta   90.00
_cell.angle_gamma   90.00
#
_symmetry.space_group_name_H-M   'P 1'
#
loop_
_entity.id
_entity.type
_entity.pdbx_description
1 polymer ?
#
loop_
_entity_poly.entity_id
_entity_poly.type
_entity_poly.pdbx_seq_one_letter_code
_entity_poly.pdbx_strand_id
1 'polypeptide(L)'
;MERERLEPLMPDLFENIETEINGIADIRFDTETFNISDARIFIDILQPKESIETTILEEITQSIGLMNNLEKYSNSVFYENKVDSIITVEYSKMDKEIIKILYNPKMKPGLDYNKAEKVIKQILKK
;
A
#
# COMPACT_ATOMS: atom_id res chain seq x y z
N MET A 1 -8.53 -21.67 -4.60
CA MET A 1 -7.89 -20.40 -4.20
C MET A 1 -8.71 -19.75 -3.10
N GLU A 2 -8.15 -18.98 -2.17
CA GLU A 2 -8.96 -18.32 -1.13
C GLU A 2 -9.96 -17.31 -1.70
N ARG A 3 -9.60 -16.67 -2.82
CA ARG A 3 -10.49 -15.80 -3.59
C ARG A 3 -11.81 -16.49 -3.96
N GLU A 4 -11.78 -17.69 -4.55
CA GLU A 4 -12.98 -18.41 -5.01
C GLU A 4 -13.99 -18.66 -3.88
N ARG A 5 -13.50 -18.77 -2.64
CA ARG A 5 -14.32 -18.94 -1.43
C ARG A 5 -14.95 -17.62 -0.99
N LEU A 6 -14.24 -16.50 -1.13
CA LEU A 6 -14.64 -15.18 -0.62
C LEU A 6 -15.41 -14.34 -1.64
N GLU A 7 -15.15 -14.51 -2.93
CA GLU A 7 -15.77 -13.74 -4.01
C GLU A 7 -17.31 -13.78 -3.99
N PRO A 8 -17.98 -14.92 -3.68
CA PRO A 8 -19.43 -14.93 -3.49
C PRO A 8 -19.92 -14.17 -2.25
N LEU A 9 -19.06 -13.98 -1.24
CA LEU A 9 -19.40 -13.32 0.04
C LEU A 9 -19.09 -11.82 0.00
N MET A 10 -18.09 -11.41 -0.79
CA MET A 10 -17.59 -10.04 -0.90
C MET A 10 -17.25 -9.70 -2.36
N PRO A 11 -18.25 -9.69 -3.27
CA PRO A 11 -18.00 -9.49 -4.70
C PRO A 11 -17.44 -8.09 -5.01
N ASP A 12 -17.77 -7.10 -4.19
CA ASP A 12 -17.30 -5.71 -4.29
C ASP A 12 -15.80 -5.58 -4.08
N LEU A 13 -15.19 -6.47 -3.27
CA LEU A 13 -13.75 -6.45 -3.01
C LEU A 13 -12.92 -6.87 -4.22
N PHE A 14 -13.48 -7.72 -5.08
CA PHE A 14 -12.80 -8.29 -6.24
C PHE A 14 -13.30 -7.69 -7.57
N GLU A 15 -14.15 -6.67 -7.50
CA GLU A 15 -14.70 -6.01 -8.67
C GLU A 15 -13.58 -5.42 -9.54
N ASN A 16 -13.59 -5.73 -10.84
CA ASN A 16 -12.57 -5.32 -11.82
C ASN A 16 -11.17 -5.95 -11.62
N ILE A 17 -11.05 -7.00 -10.81
CA ILE A 17 -9.79 -7.76 -10.66
C ILE A 17 -9.88 -9.03 -11.51
N GLU A 18 -9.32 -8.98 -12.71
CA GLU A 18 -9.32 -10.11 -13.64
C GLU A 18 -8.15 -11.07 -13.44
N THR A 19 -7.12 -10.67 -12.68
CA THR A 19 -5.90 -11.45 -12.45
C THR A 19 -5.88 -12.14 -11.09
N GLU A 20 -5.02 -13.15 -10.95
CA GLU A 20 -4.65 -13.67 -9.64
C GLU A 20 -3.94 -12.58 -8.84
N ILE A 21 -4.27 -12.49 -7.55
CA ILE A 21 -3.70 -11.52 -6.62
C ILE A 21 -3.29 -12.22 -5.33
N ASN A 22 -2.12 -11.85 -4.82
CA ASN A 22 -1.60 -12.34 -3.54
C ASN A 22 -2.19 -11.57 -2.35
N GLY A 23 -2.52 -10.30 -2.56
CA GLY A 23 -3.17 -9.43 -1.59
C GLY A 23 -3.87 -8.27 -2.28
N ILE A 24 -4.75 -7.61 -1.53
CA ILE A 24 -5.31 -6.31 -1.90
C ILE A 24 -5.73 -5.51 -0.67
N ALA A 25 -5.47 -4.21 -0.68
CA ALA A 25 -6.02 -3.22 0.21
C ALA A 25 -7.10 -2.40 -0.51
N ASP A 26 -8.38 -2.66 -0.17
CA ASP A 26 -9.51 -1.83 -0.59
C ASP A 26 -9.71 -0.69 0.42
N ILE A 27 -9.70 0.54 -0.07
CA ILE A 27 -9.62 1.74 0.77
C ILE A 27 -10.71 2.71 0.35
N ARG A 28 -11.52 3.11 1.33
CA ARG A 28 -12.56 4.11 1.15
C ARG A 28 -12.07 5.42 1.74
N PHE A 29 -12.21 6.48 0.97
CA PHE A 29 -11.86 7.82 1.40
C PHE A 29 -12.93 8.82 0.97
N ASP A 30 -13.04 9.89 1.73
CA ASP A 30 -13.93 10.98 1.45
C ASP A 30 -13.37 11.84 0.31
N THR A 31 -14.13 12.07 -0.75
CA THR A 31 -13.62 12.76 -1.96
C THR A 31 -13.50 14.28 -1.81
N GLU A 32 -14.06 14.86 -0.75
CA GLU A 32 -13.96 16.30 -0.48
C GLU A 32 -12.75 16.61 0.42
N THR A 33 -12.52 15.78 1.42
CA THR A 33 -11.50 15.95 2.46
C THR A 33 -10.27 15.07 2.25
N PHE A 34 -10.37 14.06 1.39
CA PHE A 34 -9.34 13.05 1.10
C PHE A 34 -8.91 12.23 2.32
N ASN A 35 -9.74 12.19 3.37
CA ASN A 35 -9.49 11.35 4.54
C ASN A 35 -9.93 9.92 4.28
N ILE A 36 -9.06 8.96 4.60
CA ILE A 36 -9.41 7.54 4.63
C ILE A 36 -10.42 7.32 5.77
N SER A 37 -11.53 6.68 5.45
CA SER A 37 -12.62 6.39 6.39
C SER A 37 -12.73 4.90 6.74
N ASP A 38 -12.31 4.03 5.83
CA ASP A 38 -12.37 2.57 5.97
C ASP A 38 -11.28 1.91 5.11
N ALA A 39 -10.78 0.77 5.55
CA ALA A 39 -9.86 -0.06 4.78
C ALA A 39 -10.11 -1.54 5.06
N ARG A 40 -10.15 -2.35 4.00
CA ARG A 40 -10.28 -3.81 4.05
C ARG A 40 -9.07 -4.43 3.36
N ILE A 41 -8.50 -5.46 3.98
CA ILE A 41 -7.34 -6.17 3.43
C ILE A 41 -7.71 -7.62 3.18
N PHE A 42 -7.43 -8.10 1.98
CA PHE A 42 -7.41 -9.52 1.65
C PHE A 42 -5.97 -9.99 1.46
N ILE A 43 -5.69 -11.21 1.93
CA ILE A 43 -4.40 -11.89 1.78
C ILE A 43 -4.69 -13.33 1.37
N ASP A 44 -4.09 -13.79 0.28
CA ASP A 44 -4.14 -15.22 -0.06
C ASP A 44 -3.19 -16.00 0.87
N ILE A 45 -3.76 -16.83 1.73
CA ILE A 45 -2.98 -17.65 2.70
C ILE A 45 -2.41 -18.93 2.09
N LEU A 46 -2.64 -19.21 0.80
CA LEU A 46 -2.06 -20.35 0.10
C LEU A 46 -0.63 -20.10 -0.39
N GLN A 47 -0.12 -18.88 -0.21
CA GLN A 47 1.25 -18.50 -0.52
C GLN A 47 2.28 -19.14 0.45
N PRO A 48 3.57 -19.21 0.07
CA PRO A 48 4.63 -19.51 1.03
C PRO A 48 4.61 -18.54 2.22
N LYS A 49 4.95 -19.03 3.42
CA LYS A 49 4.87 -18.23 4.66
C LYS A 49 5.58 -16.87 4.57
N GLU A 50 6.78 -16.84 4.01
CA GLU A 50 7.58 -15.61 3.89
C GLU A 50 6.96 -14.62 2.89
N SER A 51 6.28 -15.12 1.86
CA SER A 51 5.50 -14.31 0.92
C SER A 51 4.25 -13.72 1.56
N ILE A 52 3.59 -14.46 2.47
CA ILE A 52 2.45 -13.95 3.26
C ILE A 52 2.90 -12.76 4.11
N GLU A 53 4.02 -12.86 4.83
CA GLU A 53 4.53 -11.76 5.66
C GLU A 53 4.86 -10.51 4.81
N THR A 54 5.44 -10.72 3.64
CA THR A 54 5.72 -9.65 2.66
C THR A 54 4.42 -8.98 2.19
N THR A 55 3.41 -9.78 1.83
CA THR A 55 2.10 -9.29 1.37
C THR A 55 1.40 -8.52 2.48
N ILE A 56 1.40 -9.03 3.72
CA ILE A 56 0.79 -8.34 4.87
C ILE A 56 1.43 -6.96 5.07
N LEU A 57 2.77 -6.87 5.03
CA LEU A 57 3.46 -5.61 5.20
C LEU A 57 3.08 -4.61 4.09
N GLU A 58 2.99 -5.09 2.85
CA GLU A 58 2.54 -4.29 1.71
C GLU A 58 1.11 -3.79 1.86
N GLU A 59 0.14 -4.67 2.09
CA GLU A 59 -1.27 -4.26 2.15
C GLU A 59 -1.54 -3.34 3.34
N ILE A 60 -0.87 -3.53 4.48
CA ILE A 60 -0.93 -2.57 5.60
C ILE A 60 -0.39 -1.21 5.15
N THR A 61 0.71 -1.17 4.40
CA THR A 61 1.31 0.07 3.91
C THR A 61 0.43 0.77 2.88
N GLN A 62 -0.24 0.01 2.02
CA GLN A 62 -1.18 0.59 1.06
C GLN A 62 -2.41 1.14 1.80
N SER A 63 -2.93 0.41 2.80
CA SER A 63 -4.11 0.80 3.61
C SER A 63 -3.98 2.14 4.33
N ILE A 64 -2.75 2.59 4.56
CA ILE A 64 -2.45 3.88 5.21
C ILE A 64 -2.29 5.06 4.23
N GLY A 65 -2.50 4.83 2.92
CA GLY A 65 -2.49 5.87 1.90
C GLY A 65 -1.23 5.92 1.03
N LEU A 66 -0.46 4.83 0.95
CA LEU A 66 0.71 4.69 0.05
C LEU A 66 0.50 3.55 -0.95
N MET A 67 -0.45 3.73 -1.87
CA MET A 67 -0.83 2.72 -2.87
C MET A 67 0.10 2.68 -4.10
N ASN A 68 1.18 3.46 -4.11
CA ASN A 68 2.03 3.58 -5.29
C ASN A 68 3.10 2.49 -5.33
N ASN A 69 3.24 1.93 -6.52
CA ASN A 69 4.26 0.96 -6.88
C ASN A 69 5.54 1.64 -7.38
N LEU A 70 6.68 0.97 -7.21
CA LEU A 70 8.02 1.40 -7.60
C LEU A 70 8.77 0.27 -8.33
N GLU A 71 9.32 0.59 -9.50
CA GLU A 71 10.12 -0.36 -10.30
C GLU A 71 11.56 -0.54 -9.83
N LYS A 72 12.10 0.39 -9.03
CA LYS A 72 13.56 0.55 -8.88
C LYS A 72 14.16 -0.08 -7.62
N TYR A 73 13.40 -0.16 -6.54
CA TYR A 73 13.95 -0.44 -5.20
C TYR A 73 13.48 -1.81 -4.71
N SER A 74 14.22 -2.87 -5.06
CA SER A 74 13.83 -4.26 -4.75
C SER A 74 13.74 -4.62 -3.28
N ASN A 75 14.33 -3.79 -2.39
CA ASN A 75 14.22 -3.94 -0.94
C ASN A 75 13.10 -3.08 -0.33
N SER A 76 12.30 -2.41 -1.16
CA SER A 76 11.18 -1.58 -0.73
C SER A 76 9.90 -2.39 -0.69
N VAL A 77 9.05 -2.07 0.29
CA VAL A 77 7.69 -2.61 0.33
C VAL A 77 6.86 -2.21 -0.91
N PHE A 78 7.23 -1.14 -1.61
CA PHE A 78 6.55 -0.67 -2.83
C PHE A 78 7.06 -1.33 -4.13
N TYR A 79 7.97 -2.30 -4.05
CA TYR A 79 8.54 -2.90 -5.26
C TYR A 79 7.50 -3.69 -6.05
N GLU A 80 7.27 -3.37 -7.32
CA GLU A 80 6.22 -4.03 -8.11
C GLU A 80 6.66 -5.34 -8.77
N ASN A 81 7.95 -5.50 -9.03
CA ASN A 81 8.50 -6.69 -9.69
C ASN A 81 8.86 -7.78 -8.69
N LYS A 82 8.08 -7.89 -7.60
CA LYS A 82 8.24 -8.96 -6.60
C LYS A 82 7.97 -10.29 -7.28
N VAL A 83 8.96 -11.17 -7.21
CA VAL A 83 8.80 -12.60 -7.48
C VAL A 83 8.90 -13.33 -6.15
N ASP A 84 8.46 -14.59 -6.06
CA ASP A 84 8.45 -15.37 -4.81
C ASP A 84 9.80 -15.44 -4.09
N SER A 85 10.91 -15.19 -4.77
CA SER A 85 12.26 -15.14 -4.18
C SER A 85 12.64 -13.80 -3.55
N ILE A 86 11.80 -12.76 -3.66
CA ILE A 86 12.02 -11.43 -3.09
C ILE A 86 11.13 -11.26 -1.86
N ILE A 87 11.73 -11.48 -0.69
CA ILE A 87 11.05 -11.39 0.60
C ILE A 87 11.35 -10.04 1.24
N THR A 88 10.30 -9.25 1.53
CA THR A 88 10.39 -7.94 2.19
C THR A 88 9.54 -7.94 3.45
N VAL A 89 10.14 -8.38 4.56
CA VAL A 89 9.48 -8.47 5.88
C VAL A 89 9.76 -7.28 6.79
N GLU A 90 10.56 -6.32 6.32
CA GLU A 90 10.85 -5.09 7.05
C GLU A 90 10.85 -3.88 6.11
N TYR A 91 10.44 -2.72 6.64
CA TYR A 91 10.59 -1.46 5.94
C TYR A 91 12.06 -1.11 5.71
N SER A 92 12.40 -0.81 4.46
CA SER A 92 13.69 -0.22 4.13
C SER A 92 13.84 1.17 4.78
N LYS A 93 15.06 1.70 4.75
CA LYS A 93 15.32 3.08 5.19
C LYS A 93 14.47 4.08 4.38
N MET A 94 14.30 3.85 3.08
CA MET A 94 13.50 4.72 2.22
C MET A 94 12.02 4.67 2.61
N ASP A 95 11.46 3.48 2.81
CA ASP A 95 10.04 3.30 3.18
C ASP A 95 9.75 4.03 4.50
N LYS A 96 10.62 3.86 5.50
CA LYS A 96 10.51 4.55 6.79
C LYS A 96 10.48 6.08 6.64
N GLU A 97 11.29 6.64 5.75
CA GLU A 97 11.29 8.09 5.52
C GLU A 97 10.05 8.56 4.75
N ILE A 98 9.57 7.81 3.76
CA ILE A 98 8.33 8.11 3.03
C ILE A 98 7.13 8.11 3.99
N ILE A 99 7.01 7.10 4.84
CA ILE A 99 5.93 6.98 5.84
C ILE A 99 5.99 8.18 6.82
N LYS A 100 7.18 8.57 7.30
CA LYS A 100 7.34 9.75 8.16
C LYS A 100 6.94 11.05 7.47
N ILE A 101 7.21 11.18 6.17
CA ILE A 101 6.81 12.35 5.38
C ILE A 101 5.29 12.38 5.23
N LEU A 102 4.66 11.25 4.91
CA LEU A 102 3.20 11.13 4.78
C LEU A 102 2.49 11.57 6.06
N TYR A 103 2.97 11.10 7.22
CA TYR A 103 2.38 11.41 8.53
C TYR A 103 2.90 12.69 9.16
N ASN A 104 3.70 13.49 8.45
CA ASN A 104 4.11 14.77 8.96
C ASN A 104 2.88 15.69 9.10
N PRO A 105 2.71 16.44 10.21
CA PRO A 105 1.55 17.33 10.38
C PRO A 105 1.35 18.37 9.27
N LYS A 106 2.41 18.71 8.52
CA LYS A 106 2.35 19.62 7.36
C LYS A 106 1.86 18.94 6.08
N MET A 107 1.99 17.61 5.98
CA MET A 107 1.48 16.82 4.87
C MET A 107 -0.02 16.58 5.10
N LYS A 108 -0.85 17.44 4.51
CA LYS A 108 -2.31 17.34 4.61
C LYS A 108 -2.88 16.50 3.47
N PRO A 109 -4.04 15.85 3.66
CA PRO A 109 -4.79 15.27 2.55
C PRO A 109 -5.17 16.30 1.48
N GLY A 110 -5.36 15.86 0.24
CA GLY A 110 -5.81 16.70 -0.89
C GLY A 110 -4.73 17.62 -1.50
N LEU A 111 -3.46 17.46 -1.12
CA LEU A 111 -2.37 18.17 -1.76
C LEU A 111 -2.09 17.59 -3.15
N ASP A 112 -2.16 18.44 -4.17
CA ASP A 112 -1.62 18.11 -5.48
C ASP A 112 -0.09 17.99 -5.45
N TYR A 113 0.49 17.46 -6.53
CA TYR A 113 1.93 17.25 -6.67
C TYR A 113 2.76 18.49 -6.29
N ASN A 114 2.38 19.68 -6.78
CA ASN A 114 3.16 20.90 -6.57
C ASN A 114 3.12 21.36 -5.10
N LYS A 115 1.97 21.21 -4.44
CA LYS A 115 1.83 21.54 -3.02
C LYS A 115 2.55 20.52 -2.14
N ALA A 116 2.42 19.23 -2.45
CA ALA A 116 3.12 18.16 -1.76
C ALA A 116 4.65 18.35 -1.85
N GLU A 117 5.18 18.65 -3.04
CA GLU A 117 6.61 18.90 -3.24
C GLU A 117 7.11 20.08 -2.39
N LYS A 118 6.34 21.18 -2.31
CA LYS A 118 6.67 22.33 -1.44
C LYS A 118 6.71 21.94 0.03
N VAL A 119 5.73 21.16 0.50
CA VAL A 119 5.68 20.66 1.88
C VAL A 119 6.87 19.75 2.17
N ILE A 120 7.19 18.81 1.27
CA ILE A 120 8.35 17.92 1.38
C ILE A 120 9.64 18.73 1.53
N LYS A 121 9.85 19.74 0.65
CA LYS A 121 11.02 20.63 0.75
C LYS A 121 11.08 21.34 2.10
N GLN A 122 9.96 21.72 2.72
CA GLN A 122 9.94 22.33 4.05
C GLN A 122 10.24 21.33 5.18
N ILE A 123 9.81 20.07 5.04
CA ILE A 123 10.09 19.00 6.00
C ILE A 123 11.58 18.64 5.98
N LEU A 124 12.17 18.56 4.77
CA LEU A 124 13.56 18.18 4.56
C LEU A 124 14.56 19.31 4.80
N LYS A 125 14.17 20.58 4.65
CA LYS A 125 15.00 21.77 4.97
C LYS A 125 15.11 22.07 6.47
N LYS A 126 14.97 21.05 7.32
CA LYS A 126 15.41 21.19 8.72
C LYS A 126 16.90 21.46 8.78
#